data_AF-A0A356X3M9-F1
#
_entry.id   AF-A0A356X3M9-F1
#
_cell.length_a   1.000
_cell.length_b   1.000
_cell.length_c   1.000
_cell.angle_alpha   90.00
_cell.angle_beta   90.00
_cell.angle_gamma   90.00
#
_symmetry.space_group_name_H-M   'P 1'
#
loop_
_entity.id
_entity.type
_entity.pdbx_description
1 polymer ?
#
loop_
_entity_poly.entity_id
_entity_poly.type
_entity_poly.pdbx_seq_one_letter_code
_entity_poly.pdbx_strand_id
1 'polypeptide(L)' 'MTGDSLLNAAYLHFKAVKARAEANLEVYLTGYAGVAEHPDIVNEVIELTKQIVEADEAIKFLEQKL' A
#
# COMPACT_ATOMS: atom_id res chain seq x y z
N MET A 1 9.15 -4.28 -27.40
CA MET A 1 9.80 -3.74 -26.19
C MET A 1 8.91 -2.77 -25.39
N THR A 2 7.66 -2.49 -25.79
CA THR A 2 6.76 -1.59 -25.03
C THR A 2 5.99 -2.28 -23.91
N GLY A 3 5.70 -3.58 -24.04
CA GLY A 3 4.99 -4.37 -23.02
C GLY A 3 5.71 -4.41 -21.67
N ASP A 4 7.03 -4.65 -21.70
CA ASP A 4 7.84 -4.77 -20.49
C ASP A 4 7.89 -3.46 -19.69
N SER A 5 7.95 -2.31 -20.38
CA SER A 5 7.93 -1.01 -19.72
C SER A 5 6.60 -0.69 -19.03
N LEU A 6 5.47 -1.14 -19.60
CA LEU A 6 4.15 -0.93 -19.03
C LEU A 6 3.91 -1.81 -17.81
N LEU A 7 4.28 -3.09 -17.89
CA LEU A 7 4.20 -4.02 -16.76
C LEU A 7 5.11 -3.58 -15.61
N ASN A 8 6.34 -3.15 -15.91
CA ASN A 8 7.26 -2.66 -14.90
C ASN A 8 6.75 -1.36 -14.23
N ALA A 9 6.15 -0.44 -14.99
CA ALA A 9 5.55 0.77 -14.41
C ALA A 9 4.39 0.44 -13.45
N ALA A 10 3.50 -0.48 -13.83
CA ALA A 10 2.42 -0.94 -12.96
C ALA A 10 2.96 -1.64 -11.70
N TYR A 11 3.99 -2.48 -11.86
CA TYR A 11 4.64 -3.18 -10.74
C TYR A 11 5.24 -2.20 -9.73
N LEU A 12 5.97 -1.19 -10.22
CA LEU A 12 6.54 -0.14 -9.37
C LEU A 12 5.47 0.71 -8.69
N HIS A 13 4.35 0.98 -9.36
CA HIS A 13 3.22 1.69 -8.77
C HIS A 13 2.68 0.96 -7.54
N PHE A 14 2.35 -0.33 -7.65
CA PHE A 14 1.80 -1.09 -6.52
C PHE A 14 2.81 -1.25 -5.38
N LYS A 15 4.12 -1.38 -5.68
CA LYS A 15 5.16 -1.34 -4.65
C LYS A 15 5.15 -0.04 -3.86
N ALA A 16 5.02 1.09 -4.55
CA ALA A 16 4.96 2.41 -3.89
C ALA A 16 3.67 2.57 -3.06
N VAL A 17 2.53 2.09 -3.57
CA VAL A 17 1.25 2.09 -2.84
C VAL A 17 1.37 1.29 -1.54
N LYS A 18 1.86 0.06 -1.63
CA LYS A 18 2.06 -0.81 -0.46
C LYS A 18 2.97 -0.17 0.59
N ALA A 19 4.15 0.29 0.17
CA ALA A 19 5.11 0.91 1.08
C ALA A 19 4.56 2.17 1.79
N ARG A 20 3.79 3.00 1.06
CA ARG A 20 3.12 4.16 1.65
C ARG A 20 2.08 3.75 2.69
N ALA A 21 1.23 2.77 2.36
CA ALA A 21 0.17 2.33 3.26
C ALA A 21 0.74 1.66 4.52
N GLU A 22 1.82 0.87 4.40
CA GLU A 22 2.54 0.29 5.54
C GLU A 22 3.12 1.36 6.47
N ALA A 23 3.80 2.38 5.92
CA ALA A 23 4.36 3.46 6.71
C ALA A 23 3.27 4.28 7.43
N ASN A 24 2.16 4.55 6.75
CA ASN A 24 1.02 5.24 7.37
C ASN A 24 0.38 4.39 8.47
N LEU A 25 0.23 3.08 8.25
CA LEU A 25 -0.33 2.16 9.23
C LEU A 25 0.55 2.08 10.48
N GLU A 26 1.88 2.06 10.31
CA GLU A 26 2.84 2.06 11.41
C GLU A 26 2.67 3.27 12.35
N VAL A 27 2.34 4.44 11.80
CA VAL A 27 2.06 5.64 12.60
C VAL A 27 0.87 5.41 13.56
N TYR A 28 -0.19 4.76 13.08
CA TYR A 28 -1.35 4.40 13.91
C TYR A 28 -1.04 3.30 14.93
N LEU A 29 -0.21 2.31 14.57
CA LEU A 29 0.10 1.17 15.43
C LEU A 29 1.15 1.48 16.51
N THR A 30 2.05 2.43 16.25
CA THR A 30 3.12 2.81 17.19
C THR A 30 2.75 3.99 18.10
N GLY A 31 1.54 4.56 17.91
CA GLY A 31 0.98 5.57 18.81
C GLY A 31 1.71 6.91 18.77
N TYR A 32 2.17 7.34 17.58
CA TYR A 32 2.81 8.66 17.45
C TYR A 32 1.86 9.75 17.95
N ALA A 33 2.34 10.62 18.84
CA ALA A 33 1.52 11.55 19.65
C ALA A 33 0.60 12.51 18.85
N GLY A 34 0.74 12.60 17.52
CA GLY A 34 -0.12 13.38 16.62
C GLY A 34 -1.31 12.62 16.01
N VAL A 35 -1.44 11.31 16.22
CA VAL A 35 -2.53 10.50 15.65
C VAL A 35 -3.88 10.71 16.33
N ALA A 36 -3.87 11.24 17.56
CA ALA A 36 -5.07 11.51 18.35
C ALA A 36 -6.02 12.55 17.73
N GLU A 37 -5.64 13.20 16.63
CA GLU A 37 -6.48 14.16 15.91
C GLU A 37 -7.38 13.53 14.83
N HIS A 38 -7.18 12.24 14.49
CA HIS A 38 -8.10 11.53 13.58
C HIS A 38 -9.32 10.99 14.35
N PRO A 39 -10.56 11.39 13.98
CA PRO A 39 -11.75 11.02 14.74
C PRO A 39 -12.11 9.52 14.63
N ASP A 40 -11.64 8.84 13.58
CA ASP A 40 -11.90 7.41 13.35
C ASP A 40 -10.61 6.67 12.95
N ILE A 41 -9.80 6.35 13.96
CA ILE A 41 -8.52 5.64 13.78
C ILE A 41 -8.75 4.20 13.30
N VAL A 42 -9.83 3.55 13.75
CA VAL A 42 -10.11 2.15 13.41
C VAL A 42 -10.46 2.03 11.93
N ASN A 43 -11.30 2.92 11.40
CA ASN A 43 -11.60 2.93 9.97
C ASN A 43 -10.33 3.15 9.13
N GLU A 44 -9.45 4.06 9.55
CA GLU A 44 -8.21 4.31 8.82
C GLU A 44 -7.28 3.09 8.80
N VAL A 45 -7.15 2.38 9.94
CA VAL A 45 -6.43 1.10 10.01
C VAL A 45 -7.03 0.08 9.05
N ILE A 46 -8.36 -0.01 8.95
CA ILE A 46 -9.06 -0.91 8.04
C ILE A 46 -8.73 -0.56 6.58
N GLU A 47 -8.84 0.71 6.20
CA GLU A 47 -8.61 1.15 4.82
C GLU A 47 -7.15 0.97 4.39
N LEU A 48 -6.19 1.32 5.26
CA LEU A 48 -4.76 1.08 4.99
C LEU A 48 -4.46 -0.41 4.86
N THR A 49 -5.07 -1.25 5.69
CA THR A 49 -4.91 -2.72 5.59
C THR A 49 -5.43 -3.25 4.26
N LYS A 50 -6.62 -2.80 3.80
CA LYS A 50 -7.15 -3.17 2.48
C LYS A 50 -6.21 -2.76 1.36
N GLN A 51 -5.72 -1.51 1.38
CA GLN A 51 -4.77 -1.01 0.38
C GLN A 51 -3.49 -1.85 0.31
N ILE A 52 -2.95 -2.27 1.47
CA ILE A 52 -1.77 -3.14 1.52
C ILE A 52 -2.06 -4.50 0.86
N VAL A 53 -3.19 -5.13 1.21
CA VAL A 53 -3.55 -6.46 0.68
C VAL A 53 -3.81 -6.40 -0.82
N GLU A 54 -4.58 -5.43 -1.29
CA GLU A 54 -4.86 -5.24 -2.73
C GLU A 54 -3.57 -4.98 -3.52
N ALA A 55 -2.68 -4.14 -3.01
CA ALA A 55 -1.39 -3.88 -3.65
C ALA A 55 -0.50 -5.13 -3.67
N ASP A 56 -0.49 -5.93 -2.61
CA ASP A 56 0.28 -7.18 -2.53
C ASP A 56 -0.22 -8.24 -3.53
N GLU A 57 -1.54 -8.39 -3.68
CA GLU A 57 -2.13 -9.27 -4.70
C GLU A 57 -1.83 -8.79 -6.12
N ALA A 58 -1.90 -7.49 -6.38
CA ALA A 58 -1.55 -6.91 -7.67
C ALA A 58 -0.07 -7.12 -8.02
N ILE A 59 0.84 -6.94 -7.05
CA ILE A 59 2.27 -7.23 -7.19
C ILE A 59 2.47 -8.69 -7.58
N LYS A 60 1.89 -9.64 -6.81
CA LYS A 60 2.00 -11.09 -7.08
C LYS A 60 1.49 -11.46 -8.48
N PHE A 61 0.38 -10.85 -8.91
CA PHE A 61 -0.16 -11.09 -10.24
C PHE A 61 0.78 -10.58 -11.34
N LEU A 62 1.36 -9.39 -11.17
CA LEU A 62 2.27 -8.78 -12.15
C LEU A 62 3.60 -9.53 -12.23
N GLU A 63 4.12 -10.06 -11.12
CA GLU A 63 5.34 -10.88 -11.11
C GLU A 63 5.22 -12.15 -11.94
N GLN A 64 4.01 -12.70 -12.10
CA GLN A 64 3.76 -13.85 -12.97
C GLN A 64 3.75 -13.50 -14.47
N LYS A 65 3.80 -12.20 -14.82
CA LYS A 65 3.70 -11.68 -16.19
C LYS A 65 4.97 -10.96 -16.66
N LEU A 66 5.91 -10.70 -15.75
CA LEU A 66 7.25 -10.18 -16.03
C LEU A 66 8.18 -11.31 -16.48
#